data_AF-A0A257PVS2-F1
#
_entry.id   AF-A0A257PVS2-F1
#
_cell.length_a   1.000
_cell.length_b   1.000
_cell.length_c   1.000
_cell.angle_alpha   90.00
_cell.angle_beta   90.00
_cell.angle_gamma   90.00
#
_symmetry.space_group_name_H-M   'P 1'
#
loop_
_entity.id
_entity.type
_entity.pdbx_description
1 polymer ?
#
loop_
_entity_poly.entity_id
_entity_poly.type
_entity_poly.pdbx_seq_one_letter_code
_entity_poly.pdbx_strand_id
1 'polypeptide(L)'
;MLSSVPLSFGSATAALGAHDDPAIALRVSGGKPLRVRGSMLAQCSSWSAGAPAWHELVLYDCGTDGCAVGVTTCRGPMGDSDVSHARLFSDLEAALAWLQAFDPTADLDAAIDSSDRRISTTDIALRAAALRQCADRVEKQYRVLVGELLYRLETGE
;
A
#
# COMPACT_ATOMS: atom_id res chain seq x y z
N MET A 1 -14.58 26.99 0.23
CA MET A 1 -13.18 27.22 0.65
C MET A 1 -12.46 25.89 0.56
N LEU A 2 -11.75 25.64 -0.55
CA LEU A 2 -11.00 24.40 -0.77
C LEU A 2 -9.60 24.61 -0.20
N SER A 3 -9.33 24.06 0.98
CA SER A 3 -7.99 24.09 1.58
C SER A 3 -7.16 23.00 0.90
N SER A 4 -6.17 23.43 0.12
CA SER A 4 -5.17 22.55 -0.48
C SER A 4 -4.24 22.08 0.63
N VAL A 5 -4.30 20.79 0.98
CA VAL A 5 -3.37 20.17 1.93
C VAL A 5 -2.08 19.89 1.17
N PRO A 6 -0.92 20.41 1.60
CA PRO A 6 0.35 20.08 0.97
C PRO A 6 0.73 18.64 1.33
N LEU A 7 0.75 17.76 0.33
CA LEU A 7 1.39 16.45 0.42
C LEU A 7 2.89 16.68 0.55
N SER A 8 3.40 16.66 1.79
CA SER A 8 4.83 16.72 2.06
C SER A 8 5.43 15.34 1.82
N PHE A 9 5.78 15.05 0.57
CA PHE A 9 6.70 13.96 0.25
C PHE A 9 8.12 14.50 0.39
N GLY A 10 8.93 13.85 1.22
CA GLY A 10 10.36 14.17 1.29
C GLY A 10 11.01 13.96 -0.06
N SER A 11 11.29 15.06 -0.79
CA SER A 11 12.05 15.03 -2.03
C SER A 11 13.50 14.66 -1.74
N ALA A 12 13.91 13.46 -2.17
CA ALA A 12 15.32 13.13 -2.27
C ALA A 12 15.89 13.80 -3.53
N THR A 13 16.66 14.86 -3.35
CA THR A 13 17.40 15.54 -4.43
C THR A 13 18.60 14.66 -4.82
N ALA A 14 18.59 14.12 -6.04
CA ALA A 14 19.69 13.30 -6.57
C ALA A 14 20.83 14.20 -7.08
N ALA A 15 22.01 14.06 -6.48
CA ALA A 15 23.27 14.56 -7.01
C ALA A 15 23.98 13.42 -7.76
N LEU A 16 24.40 13.67 -9.00
CA LEU A 16 25.16 12.74 -9.84
C LEU A 16 26.59 12.56 -9.30
N GLY A 17 26.96 11.33 -8.93
CA GLY A 17 28.36 10.92 -8.74
C GLY A 17 28.54 9.82 -7.70
N ALA A 18 28.96 8.62 -8.16
CA ALA A 18 29.09 7.36 -7.42
C ALA A 18 27.75 6.72 -7.00
N HIS A 19 27.55 5.44 -7.34
CA HIS A 19 26.39 4.63 -6.93
C HIS A 19 26.41 4.39 -5.41
N ASP A 20 26.19 5.44 -4.63
CA ASP A 20 25.80 5.35 -3.24
C ASP A 20 24.28 5.32 -3.21
N ASP A 21 23.70 4.18 -3.64
CA ASP A 21 22.25 4.01 -3.65
C ASP A 21 21.75 4.21 -2.21
N PRO A 22 20.86 5.18 -1.97
CA PRO A 22 20.47 5.55 -0.63
C PRO A 22 19.85 4.35 0.08
N ALA A 23 20.19 4.17 1.36
CA ALA A 23 19.57 3.13 2.17
C ALA A 23 18.07 3.47 2.36
N ILE A 24 17.20 2.68 1.76
CA ILE A 24 15.74 2.80 1.82
C ILE A 24 15.24 1.92 2.97
N ALA A 25 14.31 2.45 3.76
CA ALA A 25 13.66 1.70 4.83
C ALA A 25 12.16 1.56 4.54
N LEU A 26 11.75 0.35 4.18
CA LEU A 26 10.33 -0.01 4.02
C LEU A 26 9.73 -0.40 5.37
N ARG A 27 8.61 0.23 5.72
CA ARG A 27 7.91 -0.02 6.97
C ARG A 27 7.25 -1.41 6.94
N VAL A 28 7.31 -2.11 8.07
CA VAL A 28 6.60 -3.37 8.30
C VAL A 28 5.82 -3.22 9.60
N SER A 29 4.49 -3.22 9.52
CA SER A 29 3.63 -3.11 10.70
C SER A 29 3.80 -4.34 11.59
N GLY A 30 4.11 -4.11 12.87
CA GLY A 30 4.39 -5.19 13.84
C GLY A 30 5.78 -5.84 13.71
N GLY A 31 6.64 -5.34 12.81
CA GLY A 31 7.94 -5.94 12.52
C GLY A 31 9.10 -4.94 12.46
N LYS A 32 10.30 -5.47 12.20
CA LYS A 32 11.47 -4.63 11.92
C LYS A 32 11.36 -4.07 10.49
N PRO A 33 11.62 -2.78 10.26
CA PRO A 33 11.66 -2.20 8.92
C PRO A 33 12.65 -2.95 8.01
N LEU A 34 12.24 -3.20 6.77
CA LEU A 34 13.07 -3.81 5.75
C LEU A 34 13.99 -2.73 5.17
N ARG A 35 15.30 -2.87 5.39
CA ARG A 35 16.30 -1.94 4.88
C ARG A 35 16.94 -2.53 3.64
N VAL A 36 16.87 -1.80 2.53
CA VAL A 36 17.41 -2.20 1.23
C VAL A 36 18.18 -1.05 0.60
N ARG A 37 19.01 -1.36 -0.40
CA ARG A 37 19.65 -0.39 -1.28
C ARG A 37 19.27 -0.77 -2.71
N GLY A 38 18.90 0.22 -3.49
CA GLY A 38 18.42 -0.03 -4.83
C GLY A 38 17.78 1.19 -5.47
N SER A 39 17.35 1.03 -6.71
CA SER A 39 16.61 2.02 -7.47
C SER A 39 15.11 1.73 -7.41
N MET A 40 14.28 2.76 -7.37
CA MET A 40 12.83 2.60 -7.44
C MET A 40 12.44 2.25 -8.87
N LEU A 41 11.75 1.13 -9.06
CA LEU A 41 11.20 0.71 -10.35
C LEU A 41 9.82 1.33 -10.60
N ALA A 42 8.96 1.32 -9.58
CA ALA A 42 7.60 1.82 -9.72
C ALA A 42 7.03 2.26 -8.36
N GLN A 43 6.16 3.27 -8.42
CA GLN A 43 5.30 3.69 -7.32
C GLN A 43 3.90 4.03 -7.83
N CYS A 44 2.88 3.41 -7.24
CA CYS A 44 1.49 3.64 -7.60
C CYS A 44 0.62 3.85 -6.34
N SER A 45 -0.46 4.60 -6.46
CA SER A 45 -1.44 4.80 -5.39
C SER A 45 -2.87 4.69 -5.93
N SER A 46 -3.74 3.95 -5.24
CA SER A 46 -5.17 3.85 -5.58
C SER A 46 -6.04 4.90 -4.91
N TRP A 47 -5.44 6.02 -4.45
CA TRP A 47 -6.16 7.07 -3.77
C TRP A 47 -7.33 7.60 -4.61
N SER A 48 -8.49 7.76 -3.95
CA SER A 48 -9.65 8.39 -4.55
C SER A 48 -10.47 9.12 -3.48
N ALA A 49 -11.08 10.23 -3.88
CA ALA A 49 -11.89 11.03 -2.98
C ALA A 49 -13.06 10.22 -2.43
N GLY A 50 -13.17 10.14 -1.10
CA GLY A 50 -14.23 9.41 -0.41
C GLY A 50 -14.00 7.90 -0.28
N ALA A 51 -12.85 7.37 -0.71
CA ALA A 51 -12.48 6.00 -0.38
C ALA A 51 -12.15 5.88 1.12
N PRO A 52 -12.71 4.88 1.82
CA PRO A 52 -12.43 4.66 3.25
C PRO A 52 -11.00 4.15 3.50
N ALA A 53 -10.43 3.46 2.50
CA ALA A 53 -9.06 2.99 2.48
C ALA A 53 -8.55 3.00 1.03
N TRP A 54 -7.23 3.14 0.86
CA TRP A 54 -6.55 2.96 -0.42
C TRP A 54 -5.21 2.26 -0.19
N HIS A 55 -4.56 1.85 -1.28
CA HIS A 55 -3.28 1.15 -1.24
C HIS A 55 -2.22 1.94 -1.97
N GLU A 56 -1.01 1.90 -1.44
CA GLU A 56 0.19 2.40 -2.06
C GLU A 56 1.15 1.24 -2.30
N LEU A 57 1.65 1.13 -3.53
CA LEU A 57 2.61 0.13 -3.94
C LEU A 57 3.94 0.81 -4.22
N VAL A 58 5.02 0.22 -3.73
CA VAL A 58 6.39 0.59 -4.09
C VAL A 58 7.17 -0.66 -4.46
N LEU A 59 7.95 -0.57 -5.53
CA LEU A 59 8.81 -1.65 -6.02
C LEU A 59 10.20 -1.08 -6.27
N TYR A 60 11.22 -1.78 -5.78
CA TYR A 60 12.62 -1.43 -5.92
C TYR A 60 13.42 -2.58 -6.53
N ASP A 61 14.34 -2.25 -7.42
CA ASP A 61 15.40 -3.13 -7.88
C ASP A 61 16.61 -2.97 -6.96
N CYS A 62 16.99 -4.04 -6.28
CA CYS A 62 18.11 -4.09 -5.35
C CYS A 62 19.34 -4.76 -5.98
N GLY A 63 19.40 -4.87 -7.31
CA GLY A 63 20.50 -5.47 -8.04
C GLY A 63 20.66 -6.95 -7.71
N THR A 64 21.82 -7.36 -7.19
CA THR A 64 22.09 -8.77 -6.85
C THR A 64 21.24 -9.30 -5.70
N ASP A 65 20.68 -8.41 -4.88
CA ASP A 65 19.83 -8.79 -3.75
C ASP A 65 18.37 -9.02 -4.16
N GLY A 66 18.03 -8.82 -5.44
CA GLY A 66 16.72 -9.07 -6.02
C GLY A 66 15.81 -7.86 -6.00
N CYS A 67 14.53 -8.04 -5.68
CA CYS A 67 13.52 -6.98 -5.72
C CYS A 67 12.80 -6.81 -4.38
N ALA A 68 12.64 -5.57 -3.93
CA ALA A 68 11.90 -5.26 -2.70
C ALA A 68 10.54 -4.63 -3.02
N VAL A 69 9.50 -5.14 -2.38
CA VAL A 69 8.13 -4.65 -2.52
C VAL A 69 7.64 -4.10 -1.20
N GLY A 70 6.91 -2.98 -1.26
CA GLY A 70 6.11 -2.46 -0.17
C GLY A 70 4.66 -2.27 -0.59
N VAL A 71 3.73 -2.69 0.28
CA VAL A 71 2.29 -2.41 0.18
C VAL A 71 1.89 -1.66 1.44
N THR A 72 1.34 -0.47 1.31
CA THR A 72 0.77 0.26 2.45
C THR A 72 -0.73 0.43 2.24
N THR A 73 -1.52 -0.06 3.20
CA THR A 73 -2.95 0.22 3.29
C THR A 73 -3.14 1.48 4.11
N CYS A 74 -3.57 2.54 3.44
CA CYS A 74 -3.77 3.85 4.03
C CYS A 74 -5.23 4.04 4.46
N ARG A 75 -5.44 4.67 5.62
CA ARG A 75 -6.78 4.90 6.18
C ARG A 75 -6.96 6.31 6.73
N GLY A 76 -8.08 6.94 6.36
CA GLY A 76 -8.46 8.27 6.84
C GLY A 76 -7.53 9.40 6.36
N PRO A 77 -7.85 10.66 6.68
CA PRO A 77 -7.13 11.83 6.17
C PRO A 77 -5.73 12.06 6.79
N MET A 78 -5.35 11.32 7.83
CA MET A 78 -4.08 11.53 8.57
C MET A 78 -3.15 10.31 8.63
N GLY A 79 -3.53 9.15 8.07
CA GLY A 79 -2.64 7.97 8.01
C GLY A 79 -2.31 7.31 9.37
N ASP A 80 -3.01 7.68 10.44
CA ASP A 80 -2.73 7.22 11.81
C ASP A 80 -2.93 5.70 12.01
N SER A 81 -3.57 5.03 11.06
CA SER A 81 -3.87 3.59 11.11
C SER A 81 -3.30 2.82 9.93
N ASP A 82 -2.22 3.29 9.31
CA ASP A 82 -1.69 2.64 8.12
C ASP A 82 -1.05 1.28 8.43
N VAL A 83 -1.34 0.27 7.60
CA VAL A 83 -0.70 -1.04 7.70
C VAL A 83 0.28 -1.18 6.55
N SER A 84 1.55 -1.41 6.85
CA SER A 84 2.58 -1.60 5.83
C SER A 84 3.10 -3.03 5.85
N HIS A 85 3.16 -3.64 4.68
CA HIS A 85 3.79 -4.92 4.43
C HIS A 85 4.96 -4.69 3.50
N ALA A 86 6.12 -5.25 3.81
CA ALA A 86 7.27 -5.17 2.91
C ALA A 86 8.02 -6.49 2.89
N ARG A 87 8.54 -6.85 1.71
CA ARG A 87 9.24 -8.12 1.50
C ARG A 87 10.29 -8.01 0.40
N LEU A 88 11.40 -8.71 0.60
CA LEU A 88 12.45 -8.90 -0.40
C LEU A 88 12.24 -10.25 -1.12
N PHE A 89 12.42 -10.25 -2.43
CA PHE A 89 12.30 -11.40 -3.32
C PHE A 89 13.58 -11.57 -4.12
N SER A 90 13.85 -12.81 -4.57
CA SER A 90 15.02 -13.12 -5.40
C SER A 90 15.01 -12.43 -6.75
N ASP A 91 13.83 -12.18 -7.30
CA ASP A 91 13.62 -11.68 -8.64
C ASP A 91 12.29 -10.93 -8.75
N LEU A 92 12.13 -10.22 -9.87
CA LEU A 92 10.96 -9.42 -10.17
C LEU A 92 9.70 -10.28 -10.33
N GLU A 93 9.81 -11.47 -10.93
CA GLU A 93 8.66 -12.34 -11.18
C GLU A 93 8.00 -12.78 -9.86
N ALA A 94 8.79 -13.21 -8.87
CA ALA A 94 8.32 -13.57 -7.55
C ALA A 94 7.69 -12.39 -6.80
N ALA A 95 8.26 -11.19 -6.95
CA ALA A 95 7.70 -9.96 -6.39
C ALA A 95 6.31 -9.64 -6.99
N LEU A 96 6.17 -9.74 -8.31
CA LEU A 96 4.91 -9.50 -9.01
C LEU A 96 3.85 -10.56 -8.70
N ALA A 97 4.25 -11.83 -8.60
CA ALA A 97 3.34 -12.91 -8.20
C ALA A 97 2.81 -12.68 -6.78
N TRP A 98 3.66 -12.21 -5.86
CA TRP A 98 3.22 -11.86 -4.50
C TRP A 98 2.25 -10.67 -4.50
N LEU A 99 2.50 -9.62 -5.28
CA LEU A 99 1.57 -8.48 -5.40
C LEU A 99 0.20 -8.92 -5.91
N GLN A 100 0.14 -9.82 -6.89
CA GLN A 100 -1.10 -10.34 -7.45
C GLN A 100 -1.86 -11.24 -6.47
N ALA A 101 -1.14 -11.97 -5.61
CA ALA A 101 -1.71 -12.86 -4.60
C ALA A 101 -2.02 -12.18 -3.26
N PHE A 102 -1.63 -10.91 -3.09
CA PHE A 102 -1.87 -10.15 -1.87
C PHE A 102 -3.38 -9.96 -1.66
N ASP A 103 -3.87 -10.18 -0.44
CA ASP A 103 -5.25 -9.90 -0.05
C ASP A 103 -5.37 -8.45 0.45
N PRO A 104 -5.93 -7.51 -0.35
CA PRO A 104 -6.03 -6.12 0.04
C PRO A 104 -7.09 -5.86 1.12
N THR A 105 -7.88 -6.87 1.48
CA THR A 105 -9.01 -6.76 2.41
C THR A 105 -8.64 -7.21 3.83
N ALA A 106 -7.52 -7.91 3.99
CA ALA A 106 -7.07 -8.46 5.28
C ALA A 106 -6.89 -7.40 6.38
N ASP A 107 -6.57 -6.16 5.98
CA ASP A 107 -6.34 -5.04 6.90
C ASP A 107 -7.58 -4.15 7.11
N LEU A 108 -8.73 -4.50 6.54
CA LEU A 108 -9.97 -3.75 6.75
C LEU A 108 -10.53 -3.98 8.15
N ASP A 109 -10.85 -2.88 8.84
CA ASP A 109 -11.49 -2.93 10.15
C ASP A 109 -13.01 -2.91 9.99
N ALA A 110 -13.69 -3.84 10.67
CA ALA A 110 -15.15 -3.90 10.69
C ALA A 110 -15.79 -2.70 11.42
N ALA A 111 -15.02 -1.93 12.21
CA ALA A 111 -15.51 -0.85 13.06
C ALA A 111 -16.70 -1.31 13.95
N ILE A 112 -16.63 -2.56 14.43
CA ILE A 112 -17.59 -3.12 15.37
C ILE A 112 -16.88 -3.26 16.70
N ASP A 113 -17.31 -2.48 17.68
CA ASP A 113 -16.96 -2.73 19.08
C ASP A 113 -17.76 -3.95 19.55
N SER A 114 -17.10 -5.10 19.60
CA SER A 114 -17.70 -6.36 20.06
C SER A 114 -18.09 -6.35 21.54
N SER A 115 -17.61 -5.37 22.31
CA SER A 115 -17.96 -5.20 23.72
C SER A 115 -19.24 -4.40 23.95
N ASP A 116 -19.72 -3.67 22.93
CA ASP A 116 -20.94 -2.87 23.04
C ASP A 116 -22.20 -3.73 22.90
N ARG A 117 -22.77 -4.09 24.05
CA ARG A 117 -24.02 -4.87 24.15
C ARG A 117 -25.26 -4.12 23.68
N ARG A 118 -25.15 -2.82 23.35
CA ARG A 118 -26.28 -2.00 22.87
C ARG A 118 -26.49 -2.11 21.36
N ILE A 119 -25.54 -2.70 20.63
CA ILE A 119 -25.65 -2.86 19.18
C ILE A 119 -26.76 -3.88 18.87
N SER A 120 -27.76 -3.44 18.10
CA SER A 120 -28.84 -4.34 17.68
C SER A 120 -28.35 -5.33 16.61
N THR A 121 -29.03 -6.46 16.46
CA THR A 121 -28.73 -7.42 15.38
C THR A 121 -28.85 -6.80 13.98
N THR A 122 -29.79 -5.86 13.81
CA THR A 122 -29.95 -5.08 12.59
C THR A 122 -28.73 -4.21 12.32
N ASP A 123 -28.17 -3.54 13.35
CA ASP A 123 -26.98 -2.72 13.21
C ASP A 123 -25.75 -3.56 12.82
N ILE A 124 -25.60 -4.75 13.41
CA ILE A 124 -24.53 -5.69 13.04
C ILE A 124 -24.67 -6.08 11.56
N ALA A 125 -25.87 -6.44 11.11
CA ALA A 125 -26.12 -6.82 9.73
C ALA A 125 -25.81 -5.68 8.74
N LEU A 126 -26.19 -4.44 9.09
CA LEU A 126 -25.92 -3.25 8.29
C LEU A 126 -24.41 -2.96 8.20
N ARG A 127 -23.69 -3.02 9.33
CA ARG A 127 -22.23 -2.84 9.35
C ARG A 127 -21.49 -3.92 8.57
N ALA A 128 -21.92 -5.18 8.69
CA ALA A 128 -21.37 -6.27 7.90
C ALA A 128 -21.62 -6.08 6.40
N ALA A 129 -22.79 -5.57 6.01
CA ALA A 129 -23.07 -5.24 4.62
C ALA A 129 -22.18 -4.09 4.10
N ALA A 130 -21.99 -3.04 4.91
CA ALA A 130 -21.10 -1.94 4.57
C ALA A 130 -19.64 -2.39 4.43
N LEU A 131 -19.16 -3.25 5.33
CA LEU A 131 -17.80 -3.81 5.27
C LEU A 131 -17.60 -4.66 4.00
N ARG A 132 -18.57 -5.52 3.64
CA ARG A 132 -18.51 -6.28 2.38
C ARG A 132 -18.42 -5.36 1.16
N GLN A 133 -19.25 -4.33 1.11
CA GLN A 133 -19.21 -3.35 0.03
C GLN A 133 -17.87 -2.61 -0.03
N CYS A 134 -17.28 -2.31 1.12
CA CYS A 134 -15.95 -1.73 1.22
C CYS A 134 -14.88 -2.69 0.68
N ALA A 135 -14.90 -3.95 1.10
CA ALA A 135 -13.98 -4.99 0.64
C ALA A 135 -14.03 -5.16 -0.89
N ASP A 136 -15.24 -5.28 -1.46
CA ASP A 136 -15.41 -5.40 -2.92
C ASP A 136 -14.83 -4.21 -3.69
N ARG A 137 -14.95 -2.99 -3.12
CA ARG A 137 -14.41 -1.78 -3.74
C ARG A 137 -12.89 -1.75 -3.67
N VAL A 138 -12.34 -2.04 -2.49
CA VAL A 138 -10.90 -2.07 -2.22
C VAL A 138 -10.23 -3.13 -3.09
N GLU A 139 -10.82 -4.31 -3.23
CA GLU A 139 -10.29 -5.37 -4.08
C GLU A 139 -10.24 -4.95 -5.55
N LYS A 140 -11.31 -4.33 -6.07
CA LYS A 140 -11.34 -3.80 -7.45
C LYS A 140 -10.29 -2.72 -7.65
N GLN A 141 -10.17 -1.77 -6.73
CA GLN A 141 -9.18 -0.70 -6.78
C GLN A 141 -7.75 -1.26 -6.76
N TYR A 142 -7.49 -2.24 -5.89
CA TYR A 142 -6.18 -2.89 -5.80
C TYR A 142 -5.82 -3.62 -7.10
N ARG A 143 -6.76 -4.35 -7.71
CA ARG A 143 -6.51 -5.02 -9.00
C ARG A 143 -6.19 -4.03 -10.12
N VAL A 144 -6.89 -2.90 -10.17
CA VAL A 144 -6.58 -1.82 -11.13
C VAL A 144 -5.18 -1.25 -10.86
N LEU A 145 -4.84 -1.03 -9.59
CA LEU A 145 -3.54 -0.52 -9.17
C LEU A 145 -2.38 -1.44 -9.57
N VAL A 146 -2.54 -2.75 -9.36
CA VAL A 146 -1.56 -3.75 -9.79
C VAL A 146 -1.45 -3.78 -11.31
N GLY A 147 -2.57 -3.69 -12.04
CA GLY A 147 -2.56 -3.57 -13.50
C GLY A 147 -1.82 -2.33 -14.00
N GLU A 148 -2.02 -1.18 -13.35
CA GLU A 148 -1.30 0.05 -13.64
C GLU A 148 0.20 -0.08 -13.38
N LEU A 149 0.59 -0.69 -12.25
CA LEU A 149 1.99 -0.96 -11.93
C LEU A 149 2.64 -1.85 -12.99
N LEU A 150 1.97 -2.93 -13.41
CA LEU A 150 2.47 -3.81 -14.47
C LEU A 150 2.63 -3.08 -15.79
N TYR A 151 1.65 -2.26 -16.18
CA TYR A 151 1.73 -1.45 -17.40
C TYR A 151 2.93 -0.50 -17.38
N ARG A 152 3.18 0.20 -16.25
CA ARG A 152 4.33 1.09 -16.09
C ARG A 152 5.67 0.36 -16.20
N LEU A 153 5.78 -0.84 -15.65
CA LEU A 153 6.98 -1.66 -15.78
C LEU A 153 7.24 -2.10 -17.22
N GLU A 154 6.19 -2.35 -18.00
CA GLU A 154 6.29 -2.68 -19.42
C GLU A 154 6.68 -1.47 -20.28
N THR A 155 6.18 -0.27 -19.95
CA THR A 155 6.45 0.96 -20.72
C THR A 155 7.72 1.69 -20.29
N GLY A 156 8.22 1.43 -19.08
CA GLY A 156 9.37 2.12 -18.48
C GLY A 156 9.06 3.55 -18.02
N GLU A 157 7.78 3.84 -17.72
CA GLU A 157 7.30 5.13 -17.18
C GLU A 157 7.25 5.14 -15.64
#